data_AF-L8WPK6-F1
#
_entry.id   AF-L8WPK6-F1
#
_cell.length_a   1.000
_cell.length_b   1.000
_cell.length_c   1.000
_cell.angle_alpha   90.00
_cell.angle_beta   90.00
_cell.angle_gamma   90.00
#
_symmetry.space_group_name_H-M   'P 1'
#
loop_
_entity.id
_entity.type
_entity.pdbx_description
1 polymer ?
#
loop_
_entity_poly.entity_id
_entity_poly.type
_entity_poly.pdbx_seq_one_letter_code
_entity_poly.pdbx_strand_id
1 'polypeptide(L)'
;MGRWLVYNLSPSFNWSAHGFTENDLKNFVWDLAKEGFVLQLISLAGLHSTAMVTAELAERYKREGMLAYVELIQRREKELGVDVLTHQKWSGAPYIDRVLSTISSGSSSTSGMGKDSTEHTF
;
A
#
# COMPACT_ATOMS: atom_id res chain seq x y z
N MET A 1 35.53 -8.08 -13.23
CA MET A 1 34.13 -7.67 -12.99
C MET A 1 33.90 -7.60 -11.49
N GLY A 2 33.30 -6.51 -10.99
CA GLY A 2 32.96 -6.36 -9.57
C GLY A 2 31.78 -7.24 -9.16
N ARG A 3 31.72 -7.64 -7.88
CA ARG A 3 30.58 -8.39 -7.32
C ARG A 3 29.44 -7.44 -6.95
N TRP A 4 28.22 -7.80 -7.29
CA TRP A 4 27.01 -7.08 -6.85
C TRP A 4 26.73 -7.35 -5.38
N LEU A 5 26.37 -6.30 -4.65
CA LEU A 5 26.11 -6.36 -3.21
C LEU A 5 24.63 -6.10 -2.91
N VAL A 6 24.19 -6.60 -1.76
CA VAL A 6 22.85 -6.41 -1.21
C VAL A 6 22.98 -5.75 0.17
N TYR A 7 22.13 -4.76 0.47
CA TYR A 7 22.09 -4.11 1.77
C TYR A 7 20.69 -4.12 2.38
N ASN A 8 20.57 -4.50 3.65
CA ASN A 8 19.32 -4.37 4.41
C ASN A 8 19.32 -3.07 5.21
N LEU A 9 18.44 -2.14 4.84
CA LEU A 9 18.13 -0.90 5.55
C LEU A 9 17.24 -1.21 6.76
N SER A 10 17.83 -1.92 7.74
CA SER A 10 17.08 -2.59 8.80
C SER A 10 16.29 -1.62 9.71
N PRO A 11 14.99 -1.86 9.94
CA PRO A 11 14.22 -1.16 10.98
C PRO A 11 14.69 -1.44 12.41
N SER A 12 15.56 -2.43 12.62
CA SER A 12 16.20 -2.66 13.93
C SER A 12 17.23 -1.58 14.30
N PHE A 13 17.64 -0.74 13.34
CA PHE A 13 18.50 0.40 13.63
C PHE A 13 17.68 1.61 14.08
N ASN A 14 18.20 2.34 15.05
CA ASN A 14 17.61 3.61 15.46
C ASN A 14 18.14 4.74 14.55
N TRP A 15 17.58 4.83 13.34
CA TRP A 15 18.04 5.74 12.30
C TRP A 15 18.13 7.22 12.74
N SER A 16 17.24 7.66 13.64
CA SER A 16 17.25 9.04 14.16
C SER A 16 18.26 9.27 15.29
N ALA A 17 18.73 8.21 15.96
CA ALA A 17 19.72 8.33 17.04
C ALA A 17 21.17 8.06 16.60
N HIS A 18 21.37 7.49 15.40
CA HIS A 18 22.70 7.11 14.92
C HIS A 18 23.54 8.27 14.35
N GLY A 19 23.16 9.53 14.62
CA GLY A 19 23.95 10.71 14.23
C GLY A 19 23.87 11.06 12.74
N PHE A 20 22.95 10.45 11.99
CA PHE A 20 22.67 10.86 10.62
C PHE A 20 21.96 12.21 10.59
N THR A 21 22.42 13.11 9.72
CA THR A 21 21.64 14.29 9.35
C THR A 21 20.50 13.91 8.42
N GLU A 22 19.52 14.81 8.26
CA GLU A 22 18.45 14.61 7.27
C GLU A 22 19.00 14.45 5.85
N ASN A 23 20.09 15.17 5.53
CA ASN A 23 20.75 15.05 4.23
C ASN A 23 21.42 13.68 4.06
N ASP A 24 22.02 13.12 5.12
CA ASP A 24 22.60 11.78 5.06
C ASP A 24 21.50 10.73 4.83
N LEU A 25 20.40 10.79 5.59
CA LEU A 25 19.27 9.87 5.42
C LEU A 25 18.66 9.94 4.02
N LYS A 26 18.54 11.15 3.46
CA LYS A 26 18.02 11.37 2.11
C LYS A 26 18.93 10.77 1.03
N ASN A 27 20.26 10.82 1.23
CA ASN A 27 21.24 10.37 0.25
C ASN A 27 21.72 8.92 0.44
N PHE A 28 21.46 8.32 1.61
CA PHE A 28 22.02 7.03 2.03
C PHE A 28 21.92 5.92 0.97
N VAL A 29 20.75 5.75 0.37
CA VAL A 29 20.50 4.72 -0.66
C VAL A 29 21.32 4.97 -1.93
N TRP A 30 21.45 6.24 -2.33
CA TRP A 30 22.20 6.64 -3.52
C TRP A 30 23.70 6.53 -3.30
N ASP A 31 24.17 6.81 -2.10
CA ASP A 31 25.58 6.67 -1.75
C ASP A 31 25.98 5.19 -1.66
N LEU A 32 25.15 4.32 -1.08
CA LEU A 32 25.36 2.86 -1.15
C LEU A 32 25.35 2.32 -2.59
N ALA A 33 24.50 2.87 -3.46
CA ALA A 33 24.45 2.43 -4.85
C ALA A 33 25.77 2.70 -5.60
N LYS A 34 26.45 3.83 -5.31
CA LYS A 34 27.77 4.16 -5.87
C LYS A 34 28.85 3.15 -5.45
N GLU A 35 28.70 2.53 -4.28
CA GLU A 35 29.62 1.52 -3.74
C GLU A 35 29.31 0.08 -4.21
N GLY A 36 28.32 -0.11 -5.09
CA GLY A 36 28.00 -1.42 -5.68
C GLY A 36 26.87 -2.20 -5.00
N PHE A 37 26.12 -1.56 -4.09
CA PHE A 37 24.88 -2.12 -3.51
C PHE A 37 23.69 -1.92 -4.45
N VAL A 38 23.47 -2.91 -5.32
CA VAL A 38 22.48 -2.86 -6.39
C VAL A 38 21.07 -3.29 -5.95
N LEU A 39 20.97 -4.02 -4.84
CA LEU A 39 19.70 -4.36 -4.20
C LEU A 39 19.70 -3.83 -2.77
N GLN A 40 18.75 -2.95 -2.48
CA GLN A 40 18.57 -2.36 -1.16
C GLN A 40 17.11 -2.49 -0.76
N LEU A 41 16.86 -2.92 0.47
CA LEU A 41 15.51 -3.22 0.95
C LEU A 41 15.37 -2.88 2.43
N ILE A 42 14.13 -2.62 2.86
CA ILE A 42 13.79 -2.46 4.28
C ILE A 42 13.00 -3.69 4.71
N SER A 43 13.63 -4.59 5.48
CA SER A 43 13.09 -5.93 5.74
C SER A 43 11.71 -5.95 6.42
N LEU A 44 11.41 -4.98 7.30
CA LEU A 44 10.17 -4.94 8.09
C LEU A 44 9.28 -3.72 7.77
N ALA A 45 9.45 -3.08 6.60
CA ALA A 45 8.68 -1.89 6.24
C ALA A 45 7.17 -2.11 6.34
N GLY A 46 6.67 -3.20 5.74
CA GLY A 46 5.24 -3.53 5.74
C GLY A 46 4.67 -3.75 7.14
N LEU A 47 5.41 -4.45 8.02
CA LEU A 47 4.97 -4.70 9.39
C LEU A 47 4.82 -3.38 10.16
N HIS A 48 5.83 -2.52 10.11
CA HIS A 48 5.81 -1.24 10.83
C HIS A 48 4.79 -0.26 10.24
N SER A 49 4.65 -0.18 8.91
CA SER A 49 3.67 0.71 8.27
C SER A 49 2.23 0.30 8.61
N THR A 50 1.92 -1.01 8.56
CA THR A 50 0.59 -1.53 8.88
C THR A 50 0.26 -1.35 10.35
N ALA A 51 1.19 -1.65 11.25
CA ALA A 51 0.98 -1.45 12.68
C ALA A 51 0.76 0.03 13.03
N MET A 52 1.57 0.93 12.45
CA MET A 52 1.47 2.38 12.66
C MET A 52 0.13 2.93 12.19
N VAL A 53 -0.25 2.67 10.92
CA VAL A 53 -1.50 3.21 10.36
C VAL A 53 -2.74 2.68 11.10
N THR A 54 -2.71 1.41 11.52
CA THR A 54 -3.80 0.79 12.28
C THR A 54 -3.93 1.41 13.67
N ALA A 55 -2.81 1.65 14.36
CA ALA A 55 -2.80 2.27 15.68
C ALA A 55 -3.32 3.73 15.62
N GLU A 56 -2.86 4.51 14.65
CA GLU A 56 -3.31 5.89 14.46
C GLU A 56 -4.81 5.95 14.11
N LEU A 57 -5.25 5.09 13.19
CA LEU A 57 -6.65 5.00 12.81
C LEU A 57 -7.52 4.62 14.02
N ALA A 58 -7.14 3.62 14.81
CA ALA A 58 -7.90 3.19 15.97
C ALA A 58 -8.06 4.33 17.01
N GLU A 59 -6.97 5.06 17.28
CA GLU A 59 -6.97 6.15 18.24
C GLU A 59 -7.85 7.32 17.79
N ARG A 60 -7.76 7.71 16.51
CA ARG A 60 -8.59 8.77 15.95
C ARG A 60 -10.05 8.34 15.80
N TYR A 61 -10.29 7.13 15.33
CA TYR A 61 -11.64 6.61 15.12
C TYR A 61 -12.46 6.57 16.42
N LYS A 62 -11.83 6.24 17.56
CA LYS A 62 -12.48 6.30 18.88
C LYS A 62 -13.03 7.70 19.22
N ARG A 63 -12.41 8.77 18.70
CA ARG A 63 -12.75 10.17 19.01
C ARG A 63 -13.59 10.83 17.90
N GLU A 64 -13.31 10.52 16.65
CA GLU A 64 -13.79 11.23 15.45
C GLU A 64 -14.69 10.36 14.56
N GLY A 65 -14.78 9.05 14.84
CA GLY A 65 -15.56 8.11 14.03
C GLY A 65 -15.09 8.07 12.58
N MET A 66 -16.04 8.05 11.64
CA MET A 66 -15.78 7.90 10.21
C MET A 66 -14.89 9.01 9.61
N LEU A 67 -14.84 10.19 10.22
CA LEU A 67 -13.96 11.26 9.75
C LEU A 67 -12.49 10.82 9.75
N ALA A 68 -12.06 10.07 10.77
CA ALA A 68 -10.71 9.53 10.86
C ALA A 68 -10.38 8.61 9.68
N TYR A 69 -11.33 7.73 9.31
CA TYR A 69 -11.16 6.84 8.16
C TYR A 69 -11.09 7.62 6.84
N VAL A 70 -12.00 8.57 6.64
CA VAL A 70 -12.05 9.38 5.41
C VAL A 70 -10.76 10.17 5.23
N GLU A 71 -10.24 10.79 6.30
CA GLU A 71 -9.04 11.62 6.20
C GLU A 71 -7.74 10.83 6.11
N LEU A 72 -7.57 9.77 6.90
CA LEU A 72 -6.33 8.99 6.93
C LEU A 72 -6.20 8.05 5.74
N ILE A 73 -7.31 7.43 5.32
CA ILE A 73 -7.30 6.34 4.34
C ILE A 73 -7.92 6.83 3.04
N GLN A 74 -9.24 6.97 2.99
CA GLN A 74 -9.98 7.10 1.73
C GLN A 74 -9.54 8.31 0.89
N ARG A 75 -9.41 9.49 1.51
CA ARG A 75 -8.99 10.72 0.81
C ARG A 75 -7.55 10.62 0.34
N ARG A 76 -6.66 10.03 1.15
CA ARG A 76 -5.24 9.85 0.80
C ARG A 76 -5.07 8.84 -0.32
N GLU A 77 -5.81 7.74 -0.30
CA GLU A 77 -5.86 6.77 -1.40
C GLU A 77 -6.30 7.45 -2.70
N LYS A 78 -7.32 8.31 -2.65
CA LYS A 78 -7.77 9.10 -3.80
C LYS A 78 -6.72 10.10 -4.30
N GLU A 79 -6.09 10.85 -3.40
CA GLU A 79 -5.05 11.83 -3.73
C GLU A 79 -3.79 11.19 -4.33
N LEU A 80 -3.41 10.00 -3.85
CA LEU A 80 -2.23 9.26 -4.30
C LEU A 80 -2.52 8.31 -5.47
N GLY A 81 -3.79 8.11 -5.84
CA GLY A 81 -4.19 7.19 -6.90
C GLY A 81 -3.95 5.71 -6.55
N VAL A 82 -4.22 5.32 -5.30
CA VAL A 82 -4.07 3.93 -4.84
C VAL A 82 -5.20 3.08 -5.42
N ASP A 83 -4.85 2.07 -6.23
CA ASP A 83 -5.84 1.21 -6.93
C ASP A 83 -6.81 0.49 -5.98
N VAL A 84 -6.37 0.21 -4.75
CA VAL A 84 -7.16 -0.46 -3.71
C VAL A 84 -8.38 0.35 -3.27
N LEU A 85 -8.43 1.66 -3.54
CA LEU A 85 -9.62 2.49 -3.32
C LEU A 85 -10.87 1.86 -3.97
N THR A 86 -10.68 1.33 -5.19
CA THR A 86 -11.67 0.49 -5.90
C THR A 86 -11.37 -0.99 -5.64
N HIS A 87 -11.58 -1.44 -4.41
CA HIS A 87 -11.18 -2.76 -3.94
C HIS A 87 -11.87 -3.94 -4.65
N GLN A 88 -13.10 -3.79 -5.16
CA GLN A 88 -13.77 -4.82 -5.98
C GLN A 88 -13.10 -4.95 -7.34
N LYS A 89 -12.82 -3.83 -8.00
CA LYS A 89 -12.04 -3.81 -9.24
C LYS A 89 -10.64 -4.41 -9.02
N TRP A 90 -9.95 -3.96 -7.97
CA TRP A 90 -8.60 -4.40 -7.63
C TRP A 90 -8.53 -5.90 -7.29
N SER A 91 -9.52 -6.43 -6.56
CA SER A 91 -9.59 -7.87 -6.23
C SER A 91 -10.02 -8.76 -7.40
N GLY A 92 -10.38 -8.19 -8.55
CA GLY A 92 -10.72 -8.93 -9.76
C GLY A 92 -12.18 -9.37 -9.86
N ALA A 93 -13.09 -8.80 -9.06
CA ALA A 93 -14.52 -9.08 -9.18
C ALA A 93 -15.05 -8.90 -10.62
N PRO A 94 -14.69 -7.83 -11.38
CA PRO A 94 -15.10 -7.69 -12.77
C PRO A 94 -14.61 -8.80 -13.70
N TYR A 95 -13.46 -9.40 -13.40
CA TYR A 95 -12.91 -10.50 -14.18
C TYR A 95 -13.73 -11.77 -13.98
N ILE A 96 -14.05 -12.10 -12.73
CA ILE A 96 -14.88 -13.26 -12.40
C ILE A 96 -16.29 -13.13 -12.96
N ASP A 97 -16.90 -11.95 -12.89
CA ASP A 97 -18.23 -11.72 -13.47
C ASP A 97 -18.25 -11.94 -15.00
N ARG A 98 -17.19 -11.54 -15.72
CA ARG A 98 -17.06 -11.81 -17.16
C ARG A 98 -16.90 -13.30 -17.46
N VAL A 99 -16.14 -14.02 -16.65
CA VAL A 99 -15.98 -15.48 -16.79
C VAL A 99 -17.33 -16.18 -16.60
N LEU A 100 -18.06 -15.84 -15.54
CA LEU A 100 -19.37 -16.43 -15.23
C LEU A 100 -20.40 -16.12 -16.32
N SER A 101 -20.52 -14.87 -16.75
CA SER A 101 -21.47 -14.48 -17.82
C SER A 101 -21.18 -15.16 -19.15
N THR A 102 -19.90 -15.38 -19.49
CA THR A 102 -19.50 -16.11 -20.70
C THR A 102 -19.87 -17.60 -20.61
N ILE A 103 -19.63 -18.24 -19.46
CA ILE A 103 -19.96 -19.66 -19.24
C ILE A 103 -21.47 -19.88 -19.21
N SER A 104 -22.21 -18.97 -18.58
CA SER A 104 -23.67 -19.06 -18.44
C SER A 104 -24.44 -18.58 -19.68
N SER A 105 -23.77 -18.36 -20.82
CA SER A 105 -24.40 -17.83 -22.04
C SER A 105 -25.31 -16.62 -21.79
N GLY A 106 -24.92 -15.73 -20.88
CA GLY A 106 -25.72 -14.55 -20.51
C GLY A 106 -26.89 -14.77 -19.54
N SER A 107 -27.11 -15.98 -19.00
CA SER A 107 -28.23 -16.29 -18.09
C SER A 107 -27.83 -16.35 -16.59
N SER A 108 -26.79 -15.64 -16.16
CA SER A 108 -26.37 -15.65 -14.75
C SER A 108 -27.18 -14.63 -13.92
N SER A 109 -28.07 -15.11 -13.07
CA SER A 109 -28.80 -14.30 -12.06
C SER A 109 -27.94 -13.91 -10.84
N THR A 110 -26.65 -14.26 -10.84
CA THR A 110 -25.72 -14.13 -9.70
C THR A 110 -24.41 -13.40 -10.07
N SER A 111 -24.46 -12.38 -10.92
CA SER A 111 -23.31 -11.48 -11.14
C SER A 111 -23.05 -10.66 -9.86
N GLY A 112 -21.85 -10.76 -9.28
CA GLY A 112 -21.52 -10.17 -7.98
C GLY A 112 -21.49 -8.64 -8.00
N MET A 113 -21.28 -8.05 -9.18
CA MET A 113 -21.27 -6.61 -9.40
C MET A 113 -22.53 -6.20 -10.18
N GLY A 114 -23.67 -6.25 -9.50
CA GLY A 114 -24.93 -5.74 -10.04
C GLY A 114 -24.90 -4.22 -10.26
N LYS A 115 -25.94 -3.70 -10.90
CA LYS A 115 -26.16 -2.27 -11.20
C LYS A 115 -26.09 -1.33 -9.98
N ASP A 116 -26.07 -1.90 -8.78
CA ASP A 116 -26.04 -1.24 -7.48
C ASP A 116 -24.64 -1.27 -6.80
N SER A 117 -23.56 -1.50 -7.55
CA SER A 117 -22.21 -1.47 -6.98
C SER A 117 -21.88 -0.10 -6.40
N THR A 118 -21.52 -0.07 -5.12
CA THR A 118 -21.15 1.15 -4.39
C THR A 118 -19.87 1.79 -4.93
N GLU A 119 -19.09 1.10 -5.77
CA GLU A 119 -17.87 1.64 -6.38
C GLU A 119 -18.10 2.79 -7.35
N HIS A 120 -19.32 3.00 -7.85
CA HIS A 120 -19.63 4.15 -8.71
C HIS A 120 -19.50 5.51 -7.99
N THR A 121 -19.26 5.52 -6.69
CA THR A 121 -19.21 6.72 -5.85
C THR A 121 -17.80 7.12 -5.38
N PHE A 122 -16.76 6.36 -5.75
CA PHE A 122 -15.36 6.67 -5.41
C PHE A 122 -14.67 7.59 -6.42
#